data_AF-A0A0B3BLF4-F1
#
_entry.id   AF-A0A0B3BLF4-F1
#
_cell.length_a   1.000
_cell.length_b   1.000
_cell.length_c   1.000
_cell.angle_alpha   90.00
_cell.angle_beta   90.00
_cell.angle_gamma   90.00
#
_symmetry.space_group_name_H-M   'P 1'
#
loop_
_entity.id
_entity.type
_entity.pdbx_description
1 polymer ?
#
loop_
_entity_poly.entity_id
_entity_poly.type
_entity_poly.pdbx_seq_one_letter_code
_entity_poly.pdbx_strand_id
1 'polypeptide(L)'
;MKKEILDIQNLSQAKKELSQIKAEEISVDIMAPKAVFRVVKLFDVHPAAANIIKQEMLAIGGEAAVARGCVNMSVEKSDVIIMGTLRQYQRLLAKLKMQKGYFELNEVVEELESVIEEMTR
;
A
#
# COMPACT_ATOMS: atom_id res chain seq x y z
N MET A 1 1.85 -33.16 10.09
CA MET A 1 2.06 -31.84 9.46
C MET A 1 2.08 -30.78 10.55
N LYS A 2 3.03 -29.84 10.51
CA LYS A 2 3.08 -28.67 11.41
C LYS A 2 2.76 -27.41 10.60
N LYS A 3 2.25 -26.37 11.26
CA LYS A 3 1.93 -25.07 10.66
C LYS A 3 2.67 -23.96 11.39
N GLU A 4 3.00 -22.90 10.66
CA GLU A 4 3.58 -21.67 11.16
C GLU A 4 2.88 -20.49 10.45
N ILE A 5 2.69 -19.39 11.17
CA ILE A 5 2.19 -18.13 10.59
C ILE A 5 3.38 -17.19 10.53
N LEU A 6 3.72 -16.75 9.32
CA LEU A 6 4.85 -15.84 9.10
C LEU A 6 4.38 -14.39 9.22
N ASP A 7 5.12 -13.60 9.99
CA ASP A 7 4.95 -12.15 10.05
C ASP A 7 6.08 -11.49 9.23
N ILE A 8 5.81 -11.24 7.96
CA ILE A 8 6.81 -10.73 7.00
C ILE A 8 6.74 -9.21 6.97
N GLN A 9 7.75 -8.59 7.58
CA GLN A 9 7.77 -7.16 7.78
C GLN A 9 8.39 -6.40 6.59
N ASN A 10 9.33 -6.99 5.86
CA ASN A 10 9.97 -6.26 4.77
C ASN A 10 10.45 -7.18 3.67
N LEU A 11 10.95 -6.57 2.60
CA LEU A 11 11.43 -7.28 1.43
C LEU A 11 12.58 -8.23 1.77
N SER A 12 13.47 -7.84 2.68
CA SER A 12 14.59 -8.67 3.13
C SER A 12 14.11 -9.97 3.80
N GLN A 13 13.16 -9.87 4.74
CA GLN A 13 12.53 -11.02 5.38
C GLN A 13 11.78 -11.89 4.36
N ALA A 14 11.00 -11.27 3.48
CA ALA A 14 10.25 -11.98 2.44
C ALA A 14 11.18 -12.83 1.55
N LYS A 15 12.28 -12.22 1.08
CA LYS A 15 13.30 -12.92 0.28
C LYS A 15 13.94 -14.06 1.06
N LYS A 16 14.28 -13.84 2.33
CA LYS A 16 14.89 -14.87 3.19
C LYS A 16 13.98 -16.10 3.33
N GLU A 17 12.70 -15.90 3.67
CA GLU A 17 11.73 -16.99 3.82
C GLU A 17 11.52 -17.77 2.51
N LEU A 18 11.37 -17.05 1.39
CA LEU A 18 11.20 -17.67 0.08
C LEU A 18 12.45 -18.45 -0.39
N SER A 19 13.65 -17.95 -0.09
CA SER A 19 14.90 -18.64 -0.43
C SER A 19 15.14 -19.88 0.44
N GLN A 20 14.68 -19.89 1.70
CA GLN A 20 14.84 -21.05 2.59
C GLN A 20 14.09 -22.29 2.10
N ILE A 21 12.97 -22.11 1.41
CA ILE A 21 12.24 -23.20 0.76
C ILE A 21 12.83 -23.59 -0.62
N LYS A 22 13.97 -22.99 -1.00
CA LYS A 22 14.67 -23.21 -2.28
C LYS A 22 13.80 -22.88 -3.51
N ALA A 23 12.99 -21.83 -3.42
CA ALA A 23 12.34 -21.26 -4.59
C ALA A 23 13.39 -20.74 -5.59
N GLU A 24 13.07 -20.77 -6.88
CA GLU A 24 13.94 -20.24 -7.93
C GLU A 24 14.18 -18.74 -7.72
N GLU A 25 15.44 -18.29 -7.87
CA GLU A 25 15.88 -16.93 -7.54
C GLU A 25 15.05 -15.84 -8.25
N ILE A 26 14.80 -16.01 -9.55
CA ILE A 26 13.96 -15.10 -10.34
C ILE A 26 12.54 -15.02 -9.77
N SER A 27 12.00 -16.15 -9.32
CA SER A 27 10.68 -16.21 -8.71
C SER A 27 10.65 -15.54 -7.34
N VAL A 28 11.73 -15.63 -6.54
CA VAL A 28 11.84 -14.96 -5.24
C VAL A 28 11.66 -13.45 -5.39
N ASP A 29 12.34 -12.82 -6.35
CA ASP A 29 12.24 -11.38 -6.57
C ASP A 29 10.84 -10.93 -7.00
N ILE A 30 10.14 -11.75 -7.79
CA ILE A 30 8.77 -11.46 -8.24
C ILE A 30 7.75 -11.65 -7.11
N MET A 31 7.98 -12.61 -6.21
CA MET A 31 7.05 -12.97 -5.14
C MET A 31 7.25 -12.16 -3.87
N ALA A 32 8.49 -11.79 -3.52
CA ALA A 32 8.80 -11.14 -2.25
C ALA A 32 7.96 -9.86 -1.99
N PRO A 33 7.74 -8.95 -2.95
CA PRO A 33 6.88 -7.78 -2.75
C PRO A 33 5.39 -8.11 -2.53
N LYS A 34 4.94 -9.33 -2.87
CA LYS A 34 3.57 -9.80 -2.62
C LYS A 34 3.38 -10.37 -1.22
N ALA A 35 4.47 -10.70 -0.52
CA ALA A 35 4.45 -11.28 0.81
C ALA A 35 4.50 -10.22 1.94
N VAL A 36 4.94 -9.01 1.64
CA VAL A 36 5.00 -7.90 2.61
C VAL A 36 3.65 -7.17 2.63
N PHE A 37 2.81 -7.43 3.63
CA PHE A 37 1.51 -6.78 3.80
C PHE A 37 1.54 -5.73 4.91
N ARG A 38 0.93 -4.56 4.68
CA ARG A 38 0.79 -3.50 5.67
C ARG A 38 -0.57 -2.85 5.69
N VAL A 39 -0.89 -2.34 6.87
CA VAL A 39 -2.04 -1.49 7.16
C VAL A 39 -1.48 -0.13 7.58
N VAL A 40 -1.74 0.89 6.77
CA VAL A 40 -1.21 2.24 6.97
C VAL A 40 -2.37 3.20 7.12
N LYS A 41 -2.31 4.07 8.13
CA LYS A 41 -3.28 5.13 8.34
C LYS A 41 -2.65 6.47 7.95
N LEU A 42 -3.26 7.15 6.98
CA LEU A 42 -3.01 8.54 6.66
C LEU A 42 -4.02 9.41 7.41
N PHE A 43 -3.58 10.58 7.85
CA PHE A 43 -4.41 11.53 8.60
C PHE A 43 -4.74 12.74 7.74
N ASP A 44 -5.89 13.38 8.02
CA ASP A 44 -6.27 14.67 7.45
C ASP A 44 -6.16 14.76 5.91
N VAL A 45 -6.54 13.69 5.22
CA VAL A 45 -6.50 13.60 3.76
C VAL A 45 -7.71 14.30 3.15
N HIS A 46 -7.50 15.05 2.07
CA HIS A 46 -8.59 15.66 1.32
C HIS A 46 -9.59 14.58 0.82
N PRO A 47 -10.92 14.78 0.96
CA PRO A 47 -11.91 13.73 0.70
C PRO A 47 -11.88 13.20 -0.75
N ALA A 48 -11.59 14.08 -1.72
CA ALA A 48 -11.41 13.64 -3.11
C ALA A 48 -10.17 12.76 -3.30
N ALA A 49 -9.04 13.09 -2.64
CA ALA A 49 -7.84 12.24 -2.65
C ALA A 49 -8.12 10.90 -1.95
N ALA A 50 -8.83 10.91 -0.82
CA ALA A 50 -9.27 9.68 -0.15
C ALA A 50 -10.09 8.77 -1.08
N ASN A 51 -11.04 9.34 -1.84
CA ASN A 51 -11.80 8.59 -2.84
C ASN A 51 -10.91 8.05 -3.96
N ILE A 52 -9.96 8.84 -4.49
CA ILE A 52 -9.01 8.38 -5.52
C ILE A 52 -8.19 7.20 -4.99
N ILE A 53 -7.61 7.32 -3.79
CA ILE A 53 -6.85 6.24 -3.14
C ILE A 53 -7.70 4.97 -3.05
N LYS A 54 -8.96 5.10 -2.58
CA LYS A 54 -9.87 3.97 -2.47
C LYS A 54 -10.14 3.31 -3.82
N GLN A 55 -10.47 4.09 -4.85
CA GLN A 55 -10.75 3.56 -6.18
C GLN A 55 -9.53 2.86 -6.80
N GLU A 56 -8.35 3.49 -6.71
CA GLU A 56 -7.11 2.91 -7.23
C GLU A 56 -6.72 1.64 -6.47
N MET A 57 -6.87 1.62 -5.14
CA MET A 57 -6.62 0.42 -4.32
C MET A 57 -7.54 -0.73 -4.70
N LEU A 58 -8.84 -0.49 -4.87
CA LEU A 58 -9.79 -1.51 -5.33
C LEU A 58 -9.40 -2.04 -6.73
N ALA A 59 -9.03 -1.15 -7.66
CA ALA A 59 -8.66 -1.53 -9.02
C ALA A 59 -7.40 -2.41 -9.09
N ILE A 60 -6.48 -2.29 -8.13
CA ILE A 60 -5.25 -3.12 -8.05
C ILE A 60 -5.39 -4.33 -7.12
N GLY A 61 -6.60 -4.57 -6.57
CA GLY A 61 -6.93 -5.70 -5.71
C GLY A 61 -6.50 -5.54 -4.25
N GLY A 62 -6.23 -4.32 -3.80
CA GLY A 62 -6.05 -3.97 -2.38
C GLY A 62 -7.32 -3.36 -1.80
N GLU A 63 -7.21 -2.71 -0.65
CA GLU A 63 -8.35 -2.05 0.01
C GLU A 63 -7.95 -0.71 0.62
N ALA A 64 -8.90 0.23 0.68
CA ALA A 64 -8.78 1.40 1.53
C ALA A 64 -10.12 1.80 2.18
N ALA A 65 -10.09 2.00 3.49
CA ALA A 65 -11.21 2.55 4.24
C ALA A 65 -11.11 4.07 4.31
N VAL A 66 -12.23 4.75 4.07
CA VAL A 66 -12.38 6.21 4.10
C VAL A 66 -13.65 6.55 4.87
N ALA A 67 -13.77 7.76 5.41
CA ALA A 67 -14.99 8.20 6.06
C ALA A 67 -16.18 8.19 5.07
N ARG A 68 -17.39 7.88 5.57
CA ARG A 68 -18.62 7.88 4.76
C ARG A 68 -18.83 9.22 4.04
N GLY A 69 -18.46 10.31 4.70
CA GLY A 69 -18.60 11.67 4.17
C GLY A 69 -17.70 11.98 2.97
N CYS A 70 -16.70 11.15 2.67
CA CYS A 70 -15.87 11.36 1.48
C CYS A 70 -16.66 11.18 0.18
N VAL A 71 -17.58 10.20 0.15
CA VAL A 71 -18.31 9.85 -1.07
C VAL A 71 -19.18 10.99 -1.56
N ASN A 72 -19.77 11.76 -0.65
CA ASN A 72 -20.62 12.91 -0.94
C ASN A 72 -19.95 14.26 -0.65
N MET A 73 -18.63 14.28 -0.42
CA MET A 73 -17.85 15.49 -0.11
C MET A 73 -18.45 16.32 1.05
N SER A 74 -19.05 15.67 2.05
CA SER A 74 -19.67 16.33 3.21
C SER A 74 -18.74 16.56 4.40
N VAL A 75 -17.52 16.02 4.33
CA VAL A 75 -16.45 16.26 5.31
C VAL A 75 -15.35 17.07 4.65
N GLU A 76 -14.67 17.92 5.42
CA GLU A 76 -13.55 18.73 4.91
C GLU A 76 -12.26 17.92 4.79
N LYS A 77 -12.04 16.98 5.71
CA LYS A 77 -10.88 16.08 5.78
C LYS A 77 -11.31 14.68 6.24
N SER A 78 -10.51 13.67 5.94
CA SER A 78 -10.72 12.28 6.36
C SER A 78 -9.41 11.57 6.60
N ASP A 79 -9.38 10.76 7.66
CA ASP A 79 -8.38 9.71 7.78
C ASP A 79 -8.63 8.62 6.70
N VAL A 80 -7.55 7.98 6.25
CA VAL A 80 -7.61 6.89 5.27
C VAL A 80 -6.79 5.72 5.78
N ILE A 81 -7.39 4.53 5.86
CA ILE A 81 -6.67 3.29 6.18
C ILE A 81 -6.45 2.51 4.90
N ILE A 82 -5.21 2.38 4.46
CA ILE A 82 -4.80 1.63 3.28
C ILE A 82 -4.32 0.25 3.72
N MET A 83 -4.76 -0.80 3.03
CA MET A 83 -4.43 -2.18 3.33
C MET A 83 -3.95 -2.87 2.05
N GLY A 84 -2.70 -3.31 2.04
CA GLY A 84 -2.15 -3.93 0.83
C GLY A 84 -0.74 -4.47 0.97
N THR A 85 -0.31 -5.14 -0.09
CA THR A 85 1.06 -5.65 -0.25
C THR A 85 2.00 -4.55 -0.75
N LEU A 86 3.31 -4.68 -0.54
CA LEU A 86 4.31 -3.76 -1.10
C LEU A 86 4.11 -3.56 -2.61
N ARG A 87 3.82 -4.65 -3.35
CA ARG A 87 3.51 -4.57 -4.78
C ARG A 87 2.30 -3.68 -5.09
N GLN A 88 1.28 -3.70 -4.25
CA GLN A 88 0.09 -2.85 -4.42
C GLN A 88 0.39 -1.40 -4.07
N TYR A 89 1.12 -1.14 -2.98
CA TYR A 89 1.59 0.22 -2.64
C TYR A 89 2.42 0.83 -3.77
N GLN A 90 3.37 0.10 -4.34
CA GLN A 90 4.16 0.57 -5.48
C GLN A 90 3.30 0.93 -6.71
N ARG A 91 2.27 0.12 -6.99
CA ARG A 91 1.32 0.40 -8.09
C ARG A 91 0.44 1.61 -7.78
N LEU A 92 -0.05 1.75 -6.56
CA LEU A 92 -0.81 2.92 -6.10
C LEU A 92 0.04 4.18 -6.26
N LEU A 93 1.27 4.18 -5.76
CA LEU A 93 2.19 5.30 -5.85
C LEU A 93 2.40 5.74 -7.31
N ALA A 94 2.61 4.79 -8.22
CA ALA A 94 2.76 5.10 -9.64
C ALA A 94 1.51 5.80 -10.22
N LYS A 95 0.31 5.39 -9.80
CA LYS A 95 -0.97 6.01 -10.23
C LYS A 95 -1.15 7.41 -9.66
N LEU A 96 -0.88 7.59 -8.37
CA LEU A 96 -1.02 8.89 -7.72
C LEU A 96 0.02 9.90 -8.24
N LYS A 97 1.23 9.44 -8.60
CA LYS A 97 2.25 10.28 -9.26
C LYS A 97 1.76 10.92 -10.56
N MET A 98 0.91 10.23 -11.33
CA MET A 98 0.33 10.77 -12.57
C MET A 98 -0.77 11.80 -12.33
N GLN A 99 -1.34 11.83 -11.13
CA GLN A 99 -2.41 12.73 -10.71
C GLN A 99 -1.90 13.82 -9.76
N LYS A 100 -0.58 13.96 -9.63
CA LYS A 100 0.07 14.99 -8.82
C LYS A 100 -0.41 16.38 -9.23
N GLY A 101 -0.65 17.23 -8.23
CA GLY A 101 -1.16 18.60 -8.42
C GLY A 101 -2.67 18.76 -8.20
N TYR A 102 -3.43 17.68 -8.03
CA TYR A 102 -4.85 17.73 -7.67
C TYR A 102 -5.07 17.33 -6.21
N PHE A 103 -6.03 17.98 -5.53
CA PHE A 103 -6.57 17.56 -4.23
C PHE A 103 -5.53 17.23 -3.14
N GLU A 104 -4.44 17.98 -3.07
CA GLU A 104 -3.37 17.78 -2.07
C GLU A 104 -2.69 16.40 -2.16
N LEU A 105 -2.75 15.73 -3.32
CA LEU A 105 -2.12 14.41 -3.52
C LEU A 105 -0.59 14.41 -3.39
N ASN A 106 0.06 15.56 -3.34
CA ASN A 106 1.51 15.63 -3.20
C ASN A 106 1.96 15.08 -1.83
N GLU A 107 1.31 15.50 -0.76
CA GLU A 107 1.60 15.04 0.61
C GLU A 107 1.33 13.54 0.74
N VAL A 108 0.21 13.06 0.18
CA VAL A 108 -0.11 11.62 0.13
C VAL A 108 0.99 10.83 -0.57
N VAL A 109 1.51 11.35 -1.69
CA VAL A 109 2.59 10.67 -2.41
C VAL A 109 3.86 10.60 -1.57
N GLU A 110 4.25 11.70 -0.92
CA GLU A 110 5.46 11.73 -0.08
C GLU A 110 5.36 10.72 1.08
N GLU A 111 4.22 10.67 1.77
CA GLU A 111 3.98 9.69 2.83
C GLU A 111 4.01 8.24 2.32
N LEU A 112 3.42 7.97 1.15
CA LEU A 112 3.46 6.64 0.55
C LEU A 112 4.87 6.24 0.09
N GLU A 113 5.70 7.19 -0.35
CA GLU A 113 7.11 6.94 -0.66
C GLU A 113 7.86 6.49 0.59
N SER A 114 7.69 7.20 1.71
CA SER A 114 8.28 6.85 3.01
C SER A 114 7.88 5.45 3.47
N VAL A 115 6.58 5.12 3.39
CA VAL A 115 6.05 3.78 3.70
C VAL A 115 6.69 2.70 2.83
N ILE A 116 6.79 2.94 1.52
CA ILE A 116 7.38 1.96 0.59
C ILE A 116 8.86 1.74 0.88
N GLU A 117 9.59 2.80 1.25
CA GLU A 117 10.98 2.68 1.70
C GLU A 117 11.09 1.80 2.95
N GLU A 118 10.26 2.03 3.97
CA GLU A 118 10.24 1.22 5.19
C GLU A 118 9.95 -0.26 4.90
N MET A 119 9.02 -0.54 3.99
CA MET A 119 8.70 -1.91 3.57
C MET A 119 9.82 -2.58 2.74
N THR A 120 10.72 -1.79 2.16
CA THR A 120 11.80 -2.27 1.29
C THR A 120 13.10 -2.52 2.06
N ARG A 121 13.33 -1.80 3.16
CA ARG A 121 14.50 -1.95 4.06
C ARG A 121 14.47 -3.29 4.80
#